data_AF-A0A850A4D7-F1
#
_entry.id   AF-A0A850A4D7-F1
#
_cell.length_a   1.000
_cell.length_b   1.000
_cell.length_c   1.000
_cell.angle_alpha   90.00
_cell.angle_beta   90.00
_cell.angle_gamma   90.00
#
_symmetry.space_group_name_H-M   'P 1'
#
loop_
_entity.id
_entity.type
_entity.pdbx_description
1 polymer ?
#
loop_
_entity_poly.entity_id
_entity_poly.type
_entity_poly.pdbx_seq_one_letter_code
_entity_poly.pdbx_strand_id
1 'polypeptide(L)'
;MAAKTEKITLTLPRDLMQKVREYAPQRGQSKFVADAVAYFIEAQEGLALREELVAGYKAVAAESAAMAEEGLPLSLEAWDNSLPPYEDEWTDDALG
;
A
#
# COMPACT_ATOMS: atom_id res chain seq x y z
N MET A 1 -23.12 -11.79 16.82
CA MET A 1 -24.30 -12.15 16.02
C MET A 1 -23.86 -13.17 14.98
N ALA A 2 -24.54 -14.31 14.86
CA ALA A 2 -24.19 -15.30 13.85
C ALA A 2 -24.34 -14.67 12.45
N ALA A 3 -23.29 -14.74 11.63
CA ALA A 3 -23.29 -14.17 10.29
C ALA A 3 -24.47 -14.76 9.49
N LYS A 4 -25.36 -13.89 9.01
CA LYS A 4 -26.50 -14.27 8.17
C LYS A 4 -25.92 -14.77 6.84
N THR A 5 -26.06 -16.06 6.59
CA THR A 5 -25.60 -16.68 5.34
C THR A 5 -26.71 -16.62 4.31
N GLU A 6 -26.42 -16.06 3.14
CA GLU A 6 -27.34 -16.09 1.99
C GLU A 6 -26.99 -17.23 1.05
N LYS A 7 -28.00 -17.99 0.63
CA LYS A 7 -27.83 -19.09 -0.31
C LYS A 7 -28.05 -18.59 -1.73
N ILE A 8 -26.99 -18.61 -2.52
CA ILE A 8 -27.04 -18.28 -3.95
C ILE A 8 -26.72 -19.51 -4.79
N THR A 9 -27.35 -19.62 -5.96
CA THR A 9 -27.02 -20.62 -6.97
C THR A 9 -26.20 -19.95 -8.05
N LEU A 10 -24.97 -20.42 -8.27
CA LEU A 10 -24.04 -19.87 -9.24
C LEU A 10 -23.46 -20.98 -10.11
N THR A 11 -23.22 -20.67 -11.37
CA THR A 11 -22.62 -21.61 -12.32
C THR A 11 -21.16 -21.21 -12.53
N LEU A 12 -20.25 -22.14 -12.26
CA LEU A 12 -18.82 -21.95 -12.49
C LEU A 12 -18.36 -22.83 -13.64
N PRO A 13 -17.41 -22.36 -14.47
CA PRO A 13 -16.75 -23.17 -15.48
C PRO A 13 -16.19 -24.47 -14.89
N ARG A 14 -16.27 -25.56 -15.67
CA ARG A 14 -15.92 -26.91 -15.19
C ARG A 14 -14.45 -27.02 -14.81
N ASP A 15 -13.58 -26.41 -15.61
CA ASP A 15 -12.14 -26.27 -15.38
C ASP A 15 -11.84 -25.51 -14.08
N LEU A 16 -12.58 -24.43 -13.80
CA LEU A 16 -12.44 -23.69 -12.55
C LEU A 16 -12.89 -24.52 -11.35
N MET A 17 -14.01 -25.24 -11.46
CA MET A 17 -14.47 -26.15 -10.41
C MET A 17 -13.54 -27.33 -10.16
N GLN A 18 -12.80 -27.76 -11.18
CA GLN A 18 -11.77 -28.78 -11.03
C GLN A 18 -10.62 -28.25 -10.17
N LYS A 19 -10.13 -27.04 -10.44
CA LYS A 19 -9.11 -26.38 -9.61
C LYS A 19 -9.60 -26.19 -8.18
N VAL A 20 -10.83 -25.71 -7.98
CA VAL A 20 -11.41 -25.56 -6.63
C VAL A 20 -11.42 -26.90 -5.86
N ARG A 21 -11.66 -28.02 -6.52
CA ARG A 21 -11.61 -29.36 -5.91
C ARG A 21 -10.21 -29.80 -5.51
N GLU A 22 -9.18 -29.30 -6.18
CA GLU A 22 -7.77 -29.56 -5.82
C GLU A 22 -7.38 -28.82 -4.53
N TYR A 23 -7.89 -27.60 -4.34
CA TYR A 23 -7.59 -26.77 -3.16
C TYR A 23 -8.53 -26.99 -1.98
N ALA A 24 -9.77 -27.43 -2.22
CA ALA A 24 -10.77 -27.62 -1.19
C ALA A 24 -11.57 -28.92 -1.37
N PRO A 25 -11.63 -29.78 -0.33
CA PRO A 25 -12.48 -30.96 -0.37
C PRO A 25 -13.96 -30.56 -0.45
N GLN A 26 -14.84 -31.50 -0.81
CA GLN A 26 -16.22 -31.22 -1.20
C GLN A 26 -17.05 -30.41 -0.17
N ARG A 27 -16.80 -30.59 1.14
CA ARG A 27 -17.45 -29.80 2.21
C ARG A 27 -16.85 -28.40 2.42
N GLY A 28 -15.66 -28.13 1.89
CA GLY A 28 -14.94 -26.85 1.99
C GLY A 28 -15.16 -25.91 0.80
N GLN A 29 -15.82 -26.36 -0.27
CA GLN A 29 -15.94 -25.59 -1.52
C GLN A 29 -16.71 -24.28 -1.32
N SER A 30 -17.82 -24.29 -0.58
CA SER A 30 -18.58 -23.07 -0.29
C SER A 30 -17.77 -22.06 0.52
N LYS A 31 -16.97 -22.53 1.48
CA LYS A 31 -16.07 -21.67 2.26
C LYS A 31 -14.96 -21.10 1.38
N PHE A 32 -14.34 -21.94 0.56
CA PHE A 32 -13.30 -21.52 -0.38
C PHE A 32 -13.78 -20.43 -1.33
N VAL A 33 -14.99 -20.60 -1.89
CA VAL A 33 -15.59 -19.58 -2.78
C VAL A 33 -15.90 -18.29 -2.01
N ALA A 34 -16.44 -18.39 -0.79
CA ALA A 34 -16.69 -17.21 0.04
C ALA A 34 -15.41 -16.44 0.37
N ASP A 35 -14.36 -17.14 0.79
CA ASP A 35 -13.05 -16.56 1.11
C ASP A 35 -12.42 -15.90 -0.14
N ALA A 36 -12.51 -16.56 -1.30
CA ALA A 36 -12.00 -16.02 -2.56
C ALA A 36 -12.75 -14.76 -3.02
N VAL A 37 -14.08 -14.73 -2.86
CA VAL A 37 -14.90 -13.55 -3.17
C VAL A 37 -14.57 -12.40 -2.22
N ALA A 38 -14.44 -12.67 -0.91
CA ALA A 38 -14.05 -11.67 0.06
C ALA A 38 -12.68 -11.06 -0.27
N TYR A 39 -11.68 -11.90 -0.55
CA TYR A 39 -10.34 -11.47 -0.95
C TYR A 39 -10.38 -10.62 -2.23
N PHE A 40 -11.16 -11.02 -3.23
CA PHE A 40 -11.26 -10.28 -4.48
C PHE A 40 -11.89 -8.90 -4.27
N ILE A 41 -12.95 -8.79 -3.45
CA ILE A 41 -13.58 -7.51 -3.13
C ILE A 41 -12.59 -6.58 -2.42
N GLU A 42 -11.90 -7.06 -1.39
CA GLU A 42 -10.89 -6.28 -0.67
C GLU A 42 -9.76 -5.81 -1.59
N ALA A 43 -9.31 -6.66 -2.51
CA ALA A 43 -8.30 -6.30 -3.51
C ALA A 43 -8.81 -5.22 -4.48
N GLN A 44 -10.07 -5.28 -4.92
CA GLN A 44 -10.68 -4.26 -5.78
C GLN A 44 -10.84 -2.92 -5.05
N GLU A 45 -11.28 -2.94 -3.80
CA GLU A 45 -11.39 -1.72 -2.97
C GLU A 45 -10.01 -1.08 -2.78
N GLY A 46 -8.97 -1.86 -2.51
CA GLY A 46 -7.60 -1.37 -2.40
C GLY A 46 -7.07 -0.75 -3.69
N LEU A 47 -7.40 -1.33 -4.86
CA LEU A 47 -7.04 -0.78 -6.16
C LEU A 47 -7.75 0.56 -6.42
N ALA A 48 -9.06 0.62 -6.20
CA ALA A 48 -9.84 1.83 -6.38
C ALA A 48 -9.34 2.97 -5.48
N LEU A 49 -9.09 2.68 -4.20
CA LEU A 49 -8.52 3.65 -3.25
C LEU A 49 -7.14 4.15 -3.72
N ARG A 50 -6.29 3.25 -4.22
CA ARG A 50 -4.98 3.63 -4.74
C ARG A 50 -5.09 4.55 -5.95
N GLU A 51 -6.00 4.25 -6.87
CA GLU A 51 -6.24 5.10 -8.04
C GLU A 51 -6.73 6.49 -7.63
N GLU A 52 -7.65 6.58 -6.68
CA GLU A 52 -8.14 7.84 -6.13
C GLU A 52 -7.00 8.64 -5.47
N LEU A 53 -6.17 8.01 -4.65
CA LEU A 53 -5.01 8.66 -4.02
C LEU A 53 -4.04 9.19 -5.08
N VAL A 54 -3.70 8.39 -6.10
CA VAL A 54 -2.81 8.81 -7.18
C VAL A 54 -3.40 10.01 -7.94
N ALA A 55 -4.70 9.99 -8.22
CA ALA A 55 -5.38 11.10 -8.87
C ALA A 55 -5.35 12.36 -8.00
N GLY A 56 -5.61 12.24 -6.70
CA GLY A 56 -5.55 13.33 -5.73
C GLY A 56 -4.15 13.96 -5.67
N TYR A 57 -3.11 13.15 -5.50
CA TYR A 57 -1.72 13.64 -5.48
C TYR A 57 -1.34 14.35 -6.78
N LYS A 58 -1.76 13.83 -7.93
CA LYS A 58 -1.51 14.49 -9.23
C LYS A 58 -2.25 15.82 -9.35
N ALA A 59 -3.47 15.91 -8.83
CA ALA A 59 -4.28 17.13 -8.89
C ALA A 59 -3.64 18.29 -8.11
N VAL A 60 -2.99 17.99 -6.98
CA VAL A 60 -2.37 19.00 -6.10
C VAL A 60 -0.85 19.13 -6.30
N ALA A 61 -0.26 18.41 -7.25
CA ALA A 61 1.19 18.32 -7.40
C ALA A 61 1.87 19.68 -7.61
N ALA A 62 1.28 20.55 -8.42
CA ALA A 62 1.85 21.86 -8.71
C ALA A 62 1.83 22.80 -7.49
N GLU A 63 0.71 22.82 -6.76
CA GLU A 63 0.56 23.61 -5.54
C GLU A 63 1.50 23.09 -4.44
N SER A 64 1.57 21.76 -4.28
CA SER A 64 2.46 21.12 -3.30
C SER A 64 3.94 21.38 -3.61
N ALA A 65 4.33 21.40 -4.88
CA ALA A 65 5.68 21.75 -5.30
C ALA A 65 6.02 23.22 -4.98
N ALA A 66 5.10 24.15 -5.24
CA ALA A 66 5.29 25.56 -4.92
C ALA A 66 5.45 25.79 -3.41
N MET A 67 4.62 25.13 -2.58
CA MET A 67 4.74 25.19 -1.12
C MET A 67 6.07 24.60 -0.63
N ALA A 68 6.54 23.52 -1.25
CA ALA A 68 7.82 22.91 -0.89
C ALA A 68 9.01 23.84 -1.25
N GLU A 69 8.97 24.49 -2.40
CA GLU A 69 9.98 25.49 -2.79
C GLU A 69 9.99 26.69 -1.83
N GLU A 70 8.82 27.18 -1.43
CA GLU A 70 8.70 28.28 -0.46
C GLU A 70 9.25 27.89 0.93
N GLY A 71 8.99 26.66 1.37
CA GLY A 71 9.46 26.16 2.67
C GLY A 71 10.92 25.72 2.70
N LEU A 72 11.56 25.53 1.54
CA LEU A 72 12.90 24.98 1.43
C LEU A 72 13.96 25.79 2.22
N PRO A 73 14.00 27.13 2.16
CA PRO A 73 15.01 27.90 2.90
C PRO A 73 14.94 27.68 4.41
N LEU A 74 13.71 27.67 4.96
CA LEU A 74 13.48 27.47 6.39
C LEU A 74 13.87 26.04 6.83
N SER A 75 13.62 25.06 5.95
CA SER A 75 14.00 23.67 6.20
C SER A 75 15.52 23.46 6.21
N LEU A 76 16.25 24.14 5.31
CA LEU A 76 17.71 24.09 5.23
C LEU A 76 18.34 24.75 6.46
N GLU A 77 17.82 25.90 6.89
CA GLU A 77 18.26 26.57 8.11
C GLU A 77 18.02 25.70 9.36
N ALA A 78 16.84 25.07 9.46
CA ALA A 78 16.55 24.16 10.58
C ALA A 78 17.47 22.92 10.56
N TRP A 79 17.79 22.40 9.38
CA TRP A 79 18.72 21.29 9.22
C TRP A 79 20.13 21.67 9.67
N ASP A 80 20.65 22.79 9.20
CA ASP A 80 21.99 23.31 9.55
C ASP A 80 22.12 23.51 11.07
N ASN A 81 21.10 24.12 11.69
CA ASN A 81 21.04 24.31 13.14
C ASN A 81 20.90 23.01 13.96
N SER A 82 20.48 21.91 13.33
CA SER A 82 20.33 20.61 13.99
C SER A 82 21.60 19.76 13.94
N LEU A 83 22.54 20.10 13.07
CA LEU A 83 23.82 19.41 12.99
C LEU A 83 24.65 19.76 14.24
N PRO A 84 25.24 18.75 14.92
CA PRO A 84 26.25 19.05 15.93
C PRO A 84 27.40 19.81 15.25
N PRO A 85 28.10 20.71 15.96
CA PRO A 85 29.25 21.41 15.41
C PRO A 85 30.22 20.39 14.82
N TYR A 86 30.64 20.61 13.58
CA TYR A 86 31.59 19.77 12.88
C TYR A 86 32.93 19.83 13.63
N GLU A 87 33.25 18.81 14.42
CA GLU A 87 34.59 18.63 14.97
C GLU A 87 35.50 18.22 13.81
N ASP A 88 36.30 19.17 13.34
CA ASP A 88 37.31 19.00 12.31
C ASP A 88 38.51 18.21 12.91
N GLU A 89 38.27 16.98 13.34
CA GLU A 89 39.32 16.04 13.75
C GLU A 89 39.70 15.15 12.56
N TRP A 90 40.22 15.77 11.51
CA TRP A 90 41.23 15.14 10.67
C TRP A 90 42.53 15.92 10.87
N THR A 91 43.19 15.68 12.00
CA THR A 91 44.57 16.13 12.19
C THR A 91 45.45 15.36 11.21
N ASP A 92 46.08 16.12 10.32
CA ASP A 92 47.06 15.67 9.32
C ASP A 92 48.40 15.22 9.97
N ASP A 93 48.34 14.68 11.20
CA ASP A 93 49.49 14.27 12.02
C ASP A 93 49.82 12.78 11.88
N ALA A 94 49.13 12.04 11.01
CA ALA A 94 49.39 10.61 10.79
C ALA A 94 50.43 10.30 9.69
N LEU A 95 51.17 11.30 9.18
CA LEU A 95 52.24 11.10 8.17
C LEU A 95 53.55 11.84 8.50
N GLY A 96 53.87 12.01 9.78
CA GLY A 96 55.19 12.48 10.26
C GLY A 96 56.03 11.37 10.87
#